data_AF-A0A7J7D690-F1
#
_entry.id   AF-A0A7J7D690-F1
#
_cell.length_a   1.000
_cell.length_b   1.000
_cell.length_c   1.000
_cell.angle_alpha   90.00
_cell.angle_beta   90.00
_cell.angle_gamma   90.00
#
_symmetry.space_group_name_H-M   'P 1'
#
loop_
_entity.id
_entity.type
_entity.pdbx_description
1 polymer ?
#
loop_
_entity_poly.entity_id
_entity_poly.type
_entity_poly.pdbx_seq_one_letter_code
_entity_poly.pdbx_strand_id
1 'polypeptide(L)'
;MTIMKNLFFYSFLYLVTIHVTASALQTYIVQLHPHGVTSSSFTSKAQWHLSFLEQAVPLDDDPSSRLLYSYHSAMEGFAAQLSETELQFLQKLPDVIAIRPDQLFQIHTTYSYKFLGLSPTSSGAWYKSGFGRGTIIGVLDTGVWPESPSFDDSGTPAVPKKWRGICQEGQEFNSSP
;
A
#
# COMPACT_ATOMS: atom_id res chain seq x y z
N MET A 1 44.25 -62.98 19.85
CA MET A 1 44.70 -61.62 20.21
C MET A 1 44.30 -60.71 19.05
N THR A 2 43.04 -60.27 19.05
CA THR A 2 42.35 -59.75 17.86
C THR A 2 41.53 -58.54 18.28
N ILE A 3 42.18 -57.38 18.45
CA ILE A 3 41.51 -56.08 18.62
C ILE A 3 42.36 -55.05 17.88
N MET A 4 42.21 -55.00 16.56
CA MET A 4 42.61 -53.85 15.76
C MET A 4 41.91 -53.96 14.40
N LYS A 5 40.73 -53.35 14.28
CA LYS A 5 39.99 -53.02 13.05
C LYS A 5 38.60 -52.56 13.49
N ASN A 6 38.43 -51.26 13.75
CA ASN A 6 37.17 -50.51 13.64
C ASN A 6 37.37 -49.10 14.19
N LEU A 7 38.11 -48.27 13.46
CA LEU A 7 38.21 -46.84 13.73
C LEU A 7 38.14 -45.99 12.44
N PHE A 8 37.60 -46.55 11.35
CA PHE A 8 37.54 -45.90 10.04
C PHE A 8 36.13 -45.86 9.44
N PHE A 9 35.08 -45.70 10.24
CA PHE A 9 33.72 -45.58 9.70
C PHE A 9 32.83 -44.53 10.38
N TYR A 10 33.42 -43.51 11.00
CA TYR A 10 32.68 -42.31 11.47
C TYR A 10 33.36 -41.01 11.02
N SER A 11 33.85 -40.96 9.78
CA SER A 11 33.91 -39.69 9.05
C SER A 11 32.49 -39.41 8.57
N PHE A 12 31.59 -39.10 9.51
CA PHE A 12 30.26 -38.60 9.24
C PHE A 12 30.44 -37.35 8.38
N LEU A 13 29.96 -37.47 7.15
CA LEU A 13 29.90 -36.45 6.14
C LEU A 13 29.25 -35.19 6.74
N TYR A 14 30.06 -34.29 7.30
CA TYR A 14 29.62 -32.94 7.69
C TYR A 14 29.49 -32.15 6.41
N LEU A 15 28.49 -32.52 5.59
CA LEU A 15 28.04 -31.72 4.48
C LEU A 15 27.42 -30.49 5.12
N VAL A 16 28.22 -29.45 5.30
CA VAL A 16 27.74 -28.10 5.58
C VAL A 16 26.84 -27.76 4.39
N THR A 17 25.54 -27.95 4.55
CA THR A 17 24.55 -27.41 3.62
C THR A 17 24.61 -25.90 3.80
N ILE A 18 25.49 -25.25 3.04
CA ILE A 18 25.43 -23.81 2.82
C ILE A 18 24.08 -23.60 2.14
N HIS A 19 23.07 -23.25 2.92
CA HIS A 19 21.84 -22.70 2.39
C HIS A 19 22.24 -21.33 1.85
N VAL A 20 22.58 -21.28 0.57
CA VAL A 20 22.54 -20.02 -0.18
C VAL A 20 21.07 -19.68 -0.25
N THR A 21 20.57 -18.97 0.77
CA THR A 21 19.26 -18.35 0.69
C THR A 21 19.38 -17.31 -0.42
N ALA A 22 18.86 -17.62 -1.60
CA ALA A 22 18.58 -16.60 -2.59
C ALA A 22 17.78 -15.51 -1.87
N SER A 23 18.26 -14.27 -1.92
CA SER A 23 17.66 -13.17 -1.18
C SER A 23 16.27 -12.92 -1.74
N ALA A 24 15.24 -13.44 -1.07
CA ALA A 24 13.87 -13.34 -1.54
C ALA A 24 13.43 -11.88 -1.40
N LEU A 25 12.96 -11.33 -2.53
CA LEU A 25 12.56 -9.94 -2.62
C LEU A 25 11.08 -9.84 -2.24
N GLN A 26 10.78 -8.95 -1.30
CA GLN A 26 9.42 -8.70 -0.84
C GLN A 26 9.06 -7.23 -1.01
N THR A 27 7.79 -6.93 -1.26
CA THR A 27 7.32 -5.55 -1.37
C THR A 27 7.15 -4.93 0.02
N TYR A 28 7.73 -3.74 0.18
CA TYR A 28 7.62 -2.93 1.38
C TYR A 28 7.18 -1.50 1.03
N ILE A 29 6.50 -0.89 1.98
CA ILE A 29 6.21 0.55 2.01
C ILE A 29 7.24 1.20 2.94
N VAL A 30 8.10 2.04 2.37
CA VAL A 30 9.09 2.86 3.07
C VAL A 30 8.51 4.24 3.28
N GLN A 31 8.33 4.63 4.54
CA GLN A 31 7.83 5.93 4.95
C GLN A 31 9.02 6.84 5.31
N LEU A 32 9.09 7.98 4.64
CA LEU A 32 10.11 9.00 4.85
C LEU A 32 9.60 10.16 5.70
N HIS A 33 10.53 10.91 6.27
CA HIS A 33 10.20 12.15 6.95
C HIS A 33 9.75 13.23 5.95
N PRO A 34 8.58 13.89 6.12
CA PRO A 34 8.09 14.91 5.18
C PRO A 34 9.03 16.11 5.00
N HIS A 35 9.92 16.32 5.96
CA HIS A 35 11.00 17.32 5.94
C HIS A 35 12.38 16.64 6.03
N GLY A 36 12.57 15.54 5.31
CA GLY A 36 13.83 14.80 5.32
C GLY A 36 15.02 15.70 4.94
N VAL A 37 16.13 15.53 5.65
CA VAL A 37 17.30 16.40 5.51
C VAL A 37 17.96 16.28 4.14
N THR A 38 17.79 15.14 3.47
CA THR A 38 18.35 14.91 2.13
C THR A 38 17.44 15.37 1.00
N SER A 39 16.17 15.72 1.27
CA SER A 39 15.18 16.00 0.21
C SER A 39 15.55 17.22 -0.65
N SER A 40 16.18 18.24 -0.06
CA SER A 40 16.58 19.47 -0.75
C SER A 40 17.68 19.27 -1.79
N SER A 41 18.37 18.13 -1.75
CA SER A 41 19.44 17.78 -2.69
C SER A 41 18.91 17.31 -4.05
N PHE A 42 17.58 17.14 -4.20
CA PHE A 42 16.98 16.54 -5.38
C PHE A 42 15.96 17.47 -6.03
N THR A 43 15.88 17.42 -7.37
CA THR A 43 14.96 18.27 -8.13
C THR A 43 13.53 17.76 -8.13
N SER A 44 13.33 16.48 -7.81
CA SER A 44 12.01 15.86 -7.71
C SER A 44 11.96 14.83 -6.57
N LYS A 45 10.77 14.62 -6.01
CA LYS A 45 10.52 13.58 -5.01
C LYS A 45 10.82 12.18 -5.53
N ALA A 46 10.52 11.91 -6.81
CA ALA A 46 10.81 10.61 -7.42
C ALA A 46 12.31 10.30 -7.44
N GLN A 47 13.14 11.28 -7.81
CA GLN A 47 14.60 11.13 -7.76
C GLN A 47 15.11 10.97 -6.33
N TRP A 48 14.56 11.76 -5.40
CA TRP A 48 14.91 11.63 -3.99
C TRP A 48 14.60 10.22 -3.45
N HIS A 49 13.42 9.67 -3.75
CA HIS A 49 13.04 8.31 -3.37
C HIS A 49 13.94 7.25 -4.00
N LEU A 50 14.24 7.38 -5.30
CA LEU A 50 15.13 6.45 -6.00
C LEU A 50 16.53 6.42 -5.37
N SER A 51 17.02 7.57 -4.87
CA SER A 51 18.34 7.65 -4.24
C SER A 51 18.52 6.76 -3.01
N PHE A 52 17.43 6.39 -2.31
CA PHE A 52 17.50 5.43 -1.20
C PHE A 52 17.80 4.02 -1.73
N LEU A 53 17.21 3.65 -2.88
CA LEU A 53 17.45 2.37 -3.52
C LEU A 53 18.85 2.32 -4.15
N GLU A 54 19.32 3.42 -4.74
CA GLU A 54 20.70 3.52 -5.26
C GLU A 54 21.76 3.29 -4.17
N GLN A 55 21.47 3.62 -2.91
CA GLN A 55 22.35 3.36 -1.77
C GLN A 55 22.26 1.93 -1.24
N ALA A 56 21.09 1.29 -1.35
CA ALA A 56 20.81 0.00 -0.70
C ALA A 56 21.02 -1.20 -1.63
N VAL A 57 20.70 -1.05 -2.92
CA VAL A 57 20.69 -2.12 -3.92
C VAL A 57 22.11 -2.38 -4.43
N PRO A 58 22.52 -3.66 -4.61
CA PRO A 58 23.83 -4.00 -5.16
C PRO A 58 24.05 -3.42 -6.57
N LEU A 59 25.30 -3.11 -6.93
CA LEU A 59 25.66 -2.52 -8.23
C LEU A 59 25.28 -3.39 -9.45
N ASP A 60 25.12 -4.69 -9.25
CA ASP A 60 24.76 -5.64 -10.30
C ASP A 60 23.24 -5.64 -10.60
N ASP A 61 22.43 -4.99 -9.75
CA ASP A 61 20.98 -4.87 -9.89
C ASP A 61 20.58 -3.43 -10.26
N ASP A 62 19.48 -3.26 -10.98
CA ASP A 62 18.93 -1.93 -11.33
C ASP A 62 17.97 -1.43 -10.23
N PRO A 63 18.31 -0.36 -9.48
CA PRO A 63 17.45 0.21 -8.44
C PRO A 63 16.10 0.69 -8.97
N SER A 64 16.04 1.14 -10.23
CA SER A 64 14.81 1.66 -10.84
C SER A 64 13.77 0.57 -11.01
N SER A 65 14.20 -0.65 -11.34
CA SER A 65 13.33 -1.82 -11.42
C SER A 65 12.68 -2.21 -10.08
N ARG A 66 13.26 -1.77 -8.97
CA ARG A 66 12.81 -2.08 -7.61
C ARG A 66 11.76 -1.10 -7.10
N LEU A 67 11.70 0.11 -7.66
CA LEU A 67 10.78 1.16 -7.27
C LEU A 67 9.40 0.92 -7.91
N LEU A 68 8.43 0.53 -7.10
CA LEU A 68 7.06 0.27 -7.56
C LEU A 68 6.20 1.53 -7.58
N TYR A 69 6.38 2.40 -6.59
CA TYR A 69 5.59 3.61 -6.48
C TYR A 69 6.28 4.70 -5.64
N SER A 70 6.03 5.97 -5.98
CA SER A 70 6.55 7.14 -5.25
C SER A 70 5.38 7.97 -4.69
N TYR A 71 5.17 7.90 -3.37
CA TYR A 71 4.12 8.61 -2.66
C TYR A 71 4.53 10.05 -2.36
N HIS A 72 3.68 11.02 -2.69
CA HIS A 72 3.97 12.45 -2.49
C HIS A 72 2.83 13.26 -1.87
N SER A 73 1.63 12.66 -1.74
CA SER A 73 0.39 13.36 -1.37
C SER A 73 -0.05 13.07 0.06
N ALA A 74 -0.38 11.82 0.38
CA ALA A 74 -0.86 11.41 1.71
C ALA A 74 0.28 11.11 2.70
N MET A 75 1.44 10.74 2.17
CA MET A 75 2.67 10.52 2.91
C MET A 75 3.86 10.78 1.98
N GLU A 76 5.03 10.96 2.59
CA GLU A 76 6.30 10.97 1.89
C GLU A 76 6.93 9.58 1.95
N GLY A 77 7.41 9.08 0.81
CA GLY A 77 8.06 7.78 0.74
C GLY A 77 7.71 7.00 -0.52
N PHE A 78 7.98 5.70 -0.49
CA PHE A 78 7.89 4.85 -1.69
C PHE A 78 7.53 3.41 -1.36
N ALA A 79 7.00 2.70 -2.36
CA ALA A 79 6.88 1.26 -2.35
C ALA A 79 7.99 0.66 -3.20
N ALA A 80 8.70 -0.33 -2.67
CA ALA A 80 9.77 -1.00 -3.38
C ALA A 80 9.85 -2.48 -3.02
N GLN A 81 10.42 -3.26 -3.93
CA GLN A 81 10.86 -4.60 -3.61
C GLN A 81 12.23 -4.53 -2.94
N LEU A 82 12.38 -5.18 -1.78
CA LEU A 82 13.62 -5.18 -1.01
C LEU A 82 13.97 -6.59 -0.55
N SER A 83 15.26 -6.87 -0.46
CA SER A 83 15.78 -7.94 0.39
C SER A 83 15.76 -7.57 1.88
N GLU A 84 15.90 -8.57 2.75
CA GLU A 84 16.06 -8.34 4.19
C GLU A 84 17.29 -7.48 4.51
N THR A 85 18.40 -7.68 3.78
CA THR A 85 19.61 -6.88 3.95
C THR A 85 19.45 -5.43 3.50
N GLU A 86 18.77 -5.20 2.37
CA GLU A 86 18.42 -3.84 1.89
C GLU A 86 17.48 -3.14 2.88
N LEU A 87 16.47 -3.84 3.39
CA LEU A 87 15.54 -3.33 4.40
C LEU A 87 16.29 -2.88 5.66
N GLN A 88 17.16 -3.73 6.20
CA GLN A 88 17.94 -3.42 7.41
C GLN A 88 18.92 -2.27 7.20
N PHE A 89 19.42 -2.10 5.97
CA PHE A 89 20.22 -0.94 5.60
C PHE A 89 19.36 0.34 5.62
N LEU A 90 18.22 0.33 4.92
CA LEU A 90 17.32 1.49 4.84
C LEU A 90 16.81 1.94 6.22
N GLN A 91 16.51 1.02 7.13
CA GLN A 91 16.08 1.33 8.50
C GLN A 91 17.04 2.22 9.29
N LYS A 92 18.33 2.26 8.90
CA LYS A 92 19.37 3.04 9.56
C LYS A 92 19.51 4.45 8.98
N LEU A 93 18.84 4.74 7.87
CA LEU A 93 18.94 6.04 7.22
C LEU A 93 18.10 7.08 7.97
N PRO A 94 18.64 8.29 8.17
CA PRO A 94 18.03 9.30 9.06
C PRO A 94 16.65 9.78 8.59
N ASP A 95 16.39 9.72 7.28
CA ASP A 95 15.12 10.16 6.71
C ASP A 95 14.05 9.06 6.67
N VAL A 96 14.39 7.82 7.03
CA VAL A 96 13.45 6.68 7.07
C VAL A 96 12.80 6.60 8.45
N ILE A 97 11.48 6.79 8.50
CA ILE A 97 10.69 6.72 9.75
C ILE A 97 10.23 5.29 10.02
N ALA A 98 9.75 4.60 8.99
CA ALA A 98 9.19 3.26 9.13
C ALA A 98 9.26 2.51 7.81
N ILE A 99 9.44 1.20 7.91
CA ILE A 99 9.31 0.27 6.79
C ILE A 99 8.31 -0.81 7.20
N ARG A 100 7.31 -1.05 6.35
CA ARG A 100 6.25 -2.04 6.62
C ARG A 100 6.06 -2.94 5.42
N PRO A 101 5.82 -4.24 5.60
CA PRO A 101 5.49 -5.12 4.48
C PRO A 101 4.20 -4.64 3.83
N ASP A 102 4.17 -4.68 2.50
CA ASP A 102 2.92 -4.49 1.77
C ASP A 102 2.01 -5.70 1.99
N GLN A 103 0.74 -5.45 2.31
CA GLN A 103 -0.20 -6.48 2.73
C GLN A 103 -1.52 -6.35 1.97
N LEU A 104 -2.00 -7.50 1.48
CA LEU A 104 -3.32 -7.61 0.88
C LEU A 104 -4.38 -7.62 1.99
N PHE A 105 -5.25 -6.61 2.00
CA PHE A 105 -6.42 -6.57 2.87
C PHE A 105 -7.62 -7.27 2.23
N GLN A 106 -8.37 -8.01 3.03
CA GLN A 106 -9.59 -8.72 2.61
C GLN A 106 -10.83 -7.89 2.93
N ILE A 107 -11.88 -8.03 2.12
CA ILE A 107 -13.15 -7.30 2.31
C ILE A 107 -13.88 -7.89 3.52
N HIS A 108 -14.28 -7.04 4.47
CA HIS A 108 -14.82 -7.51 5.74
C HIS A 108 -16.34 -7.62 5.81
N THR A 109 -17.16 -6.96 4.97
CA THR A 109 -18.64 -7.01 5.11
C THR A 109 -19.43 -6.64 3.84
N THR A 110 -20.65 -7.16 3.70
CA THR A 110 -21.63 -6.78 2.64
C THR A 110 -22.97 -6.19 3.16
N TYR A 111 -23.18 -5.99 4.49
CA TYR A 111 -24.52 -5.63 5.01
C TYR A 111 -24.54 -4.78 6.31
N SER A 112 -24.43 -3.45 6.20
CA SER A 112 -24.15 -2.57 7.37
C SER A 112 -25.34 -1.75 7.90
N TYR A 113 -26.36 -1.43 7.11
CA TYR A 113 -27.34 -0.41 7.51
C TYR A 113 -28.30 -0.84 8.65
N LYS A 114 -28.70 -2.12 8.70
CA LYS A 114 -29.52 -2.65 9.80
C LYS A 114 -28.76 -2.70 11.13
N PHE A 115 -27.46 -2.98 11.08
CA PHE A 115 -26.59 -2.97 12.26
C PHE A 115 -26.52 -1.58 12.90
N LEU A 116 -26.55 -0.52 12.08
CA LEU A 116 -26.51 0.87 12.54
C LEU A 116 -27.87 1.39 13.04
N GLY A 117 -28.94 0.58 13.02
CA GLY A 117 -30.27 0.98 13.48
C GLY A 117 -30.88 2.14 12.67
N LEU A 118 -30.43 2.33 11.43
CA LEU A 118 -30.86 3.42 10.58
C LEU A 118 -32.22 3.10 9.96
N SER A 119 -33.14 4.08 10.02
CA SER A 119 -34.51 3.95 9.55
C SER A 119 -34.86 5.11 8.61
N PRO A 120 -35.53 4.87 7.47
CA PRO A 120 -35.98 5.90 6.53
C PRO A 120 -37.20 6.69 7.00
N THR A 121 -37.61 6.57 8.26
CA THR A 121 -38.78 7.28 8.78
C THR A 121 -38.53 8.78 8.88
N SER A 122 -39.62 9.56 8.90
CA SER A 122 -39.61 11.03 9.07
C SER A 122 -39.11 11.50 10.45
N SER A 123 -38.64 10.57 11.27
CA SER A 123 -38.03 10.77 12.57
C SER A 123 -36.73 9.96 12.62
N GLY A 124 -35.62 10.56 13.05
CA GLY A 124 -34.35 9.83 13.21
C GLY A 124 -33.17 10.50 12.54
N ALA A 125 -32.02 9.81 12.54
CA ALA A 125 -30.74 10.40 12.15
C ALA A 125 -30.72 10.87 10.69
N TRP A 126 -31.29 10.10 9.75
CA TRP A 126 -31.32 10.47 8.33
C TRP A 126 -32.16 11.72 8.06
N TYR A 127 -33.37 11.81 8.61
CA TYR A 127 -34.20 13.00 8.43
C TYR A 127 -33.52 14.24 9.06
N LYS A 128 -33.00 14.11 10.29
CA LYS A 128 -32.32 15.21 11.00
C LYS A 128 -31.03 15.68 10.31
N SER A 129 -30.34 14.79 9.59
CA SER A 129 -29.14 15.14 8.81
C SER A 129 -29.45 15.62 7.39
N GLY A 130 -30.73 15.75 7.02
CA GLY A 130 -31.11 16.05 5.64
C GLY A 130 -30.62 15.01 4.65
N PHE A 131 -30.58 13.74 5.06
CA PHE A 131 -30.11 12.59 4.28
C PHE A 131 -28.65 12.73 3.81
N GLY A 132 -27.84 13.53 4.51
CA GLY A 132 -26.44 13.75 4.15
C GLY A 132 -26.24 14.73 2.98
N ARG A 133 -27.26 15.49 2.57
CA ARG A 133 -27.17 16.48 1.49
C ARG A 133 -25.96 17.39 1.64
N GLY A 134 -25.17 17.52 0.56
CA GLY A 134 -23.95 18.34 0.53
C GLY A 134 -22.71 17.71 1.19
N THR A 135 -22.82 16.46 1.64
CA THR A 135 -21.69 15.66 2.15
C THR A 135 -21.00 14.96 0.99
N ILE A 136 -19.67 14.93 1.02
CA ILE A 136 -18.84 14.18 0.07
C ILE A 136 -18.32 12.96 0.82
N ILE A 137 -18.58 11.77 0.30
CA ILE A 137 -18.20 10.49 0.91
C ILE A 137 -17.21 9.81 -0.04
N GLY A 138 -16.00 9.55 0.43
CA GLY A 138 -15.03 8.72 -0.28
C GLY A 138 -15.20 7.27 0.11
N VAL A 139 -15.41 6.39 -0.88
CA VAL A 139 -15.53 4.94 -0.68
C VAL A 139 -14.31 4.28 -1.30
N LEU A 140 -13.48 3.64 -0.47
CA LEU A 140 -12.36 2.81 -0.91
C LEU A 140 -12.79 1.35 -0.81
N ASP A 141 -13.23 0.80 -1.93
CA ASP A 141 -13.72 -0.57 -2.07
C ASP A 141 -13.30 -1.09 -3.46
N THR A 142 -13.83 -2.23 -3.85
CA THR A 142 -13.66 -2.90 -5.15
C THR A 142 -14.32 -2.19 -6.32
N GLY A 143 -15.16 -1.19 -6.05
CA GLY A 143 -15.87 -0.40 -7.06
C GLY A 143 -17.36 -0.29 -6.75
N VAL A 144 -18.09 0.32 -7.68
CA VAL A 144 -19.54 0.44 -7.66
C VAL A 144 -20.09 0.10 -9.05
N TRP A 145 -21.37 -0.26 -9.13
CA TRP A 145 -22.13 -0.36 -10.38
C TRP A 145 -22.91 0.94 -10.58
N PRO A 146 -22.32 1.96 -11.23
CA PRO A 146 -22.95 3.27 -11.36
C PRO A 146 -24.26 3.24 -12.17
N GLU A 147 -24.47 2.22 -13.01
CA GLU A 147 -25.71 1.96 -13.75
C GLU A 147 -26.84 1.40 -12.87
N SER A 148 -26.56 1.00 -11.62
CA SER A 148 -27.59 0.49 -10.71
C SER A 148 -28.61 1.59 -10.38
N PRO A 149 -29.92 1.27 -10.27
CA PRO A 149 -30.95 2.22 -9.83
C PRO A 149 -30.68 2.86 -8.44
N SER A 150 -29.78 2.28 -7.65
CA SER A 150 -29.35 2.87 -6.37
C SER A 150 -28.53 4.15 -6.52
N PHE A 151 -27.98 4.40 -7.72
CA PHE A 151 -27.20 5.59 -8.08
C PHE A 151 -27.95 6.52 -9.05
N ASP A 152 -29.26 6.32 -9.24
CA ASP A 152 -30.09 7.29 -9.97
C ASP A 152 -30.05 8.65 -9.26
N ASP A 153 -29.54 9.65 -9.97
CA ASP A 153 -29.35 11.00 -9.48
C ASP A 153 -30.53 11.92 -9.81
N SER A 154 -31.61 11.37 -10.36
CA SER A 154 -32.87 12.09 -10.62
C SER A 154 -33.38 12.81 -9.36
N GLY A 155 -33.49 14.14 -9.45
CA GLY A 155 -33.94 14.98 -8.33
C GLY A 155 -32.88 15.27 -7.26
N THR A 156 -31.62 14.86 -7.49
CA THR A 156 -30.50 15.28 -6.63
C THR A 156 -30.10 16.73 -6.93
N PRO A 157 -29.64 17.48 -5.91
CA PRO A 157 -29.14 18.83 -6.11
C PRO A 157 -27.76 18.82 -6.79
N ALA A 158 -27.39 19.96 -7.39
CA ALA A 158 -26.10 20.14 -8.05
C ALA A 158 -24.90 19.75 -7.15
N VAL A 159 -23.83 19.31 -7.81
CA VAL A 159 -22.58 18.89 -7.16
C VAL A 159 -22.09 19.94 -6.16
N PRO A 160 -21.72 19.56 -4.91
CA PRO A 160 -21.28 20.53 -3.92
C PRO A 160 -20.08 21.35 -4.41
N LYS A 161 -20.13 22.68 -4.29
CA LYS A 161 -19.06 23.61 -4.74
C LYS A 161 -17.66 23.32 -4.16
N LYS A 162 -17.59 22.59 -3.05
CA LYS A 162 -16.34 22.18 -2.39
C LYS A 162 -15.72 20.90 -3.02
N TRP A 163 -16.45 20.19 -3.87
CA TRP A 163 -15.93 19.05 -4.62
C TRP A 163 -14.91 19.53 -5.64
N ARG A 164 -13.76 18.85 -5.70
CA ARG A 164 -12.66 19.18 -6.62
C ARG A 164 -12.30 18.04 -7.57
N GLY A 165 -13.04 16.93 -7.51
CA GLY A 165 -12.89 15.84 -8.46
C GLY A 165 -13.74 16.07 -9.71
N ILE A 166 -13.85 15.02 -10.52
CA ILE A 166 -14.66 15.00 -11.73
C ILE A 166 -15.76 13.95 -11.62
N CYS A 167 -16.87 14.16 -12.31
CA CYS A 167 -17.82 13.10 -12.58
C CYS A 167 -17.21 12.20 -13.66
N GLN A 168 -16.94 10.94 -13.34
CA GLN A 168 -16.41 9.96 -14.28
C GLN A 168 -17.58 9.24 -14.95
N GLU A 169 -17.52 9.12 -16.27
CA GLU A 169 -18.47 8.33 -17.06
C GLU A 169 -18.12 6.84 -16.97
N GLY A 170 -19.13 5.99 -17.03
CA GLY A 170 -19.02 4.54 -16.97
C GLY A 170 -19.79 3.87 -18.11
N GLN A 171 -19.69 2.54 -18.17
CA GLN A 171 -20.54 1.78 -19.08
C GLN A 171 -22.01 1.98 -18.68
N GLU A 172 -22.83 2.47 -19.61
CA GLU A 172 -24.25 2.81 -19.36
C GLU A 172 -24.47 3.86 -18.25
N PHE A 173 -23.46 4.67 -17.94
CA PHE A 173 -23.52 5.76 -16.96
C PHE A 173 -22.94 7.05 -17.53
N ASN A 174 -23.81 8.01 -17.81
CA ASN A 174 -23.40 9.34 -18.29
C ASN A 174 -23.11 10.26 -17.11
N SER A 175 -22.18 11.20 -17.31
CA SER A 175 -21.92 12.22 -16.31
C SER A 175 -23.07 13.23 -16.27
N SER A 176 -23.64 13.45 -15.09
CA SER A 176 -24.58 14.54 -14.86
C SER A 176 -23.84 15.82 -14.42
N PRO A 177 -24.27 17.00 -14.90
CA PRO A 177 -23.66 18.29 -14.60
C PRO A 177 -23.90 18.79 -13.16
#